data_AF-A0A2M8NQ97-F1
#
_entry.id   AF-A0A2M8NQ97-F1
#
_cell.length_a   1.000
_cell.length_b   1.000
_cell.length_c   1.000
_cell.angle_alpha   90.00
_cell.angle_beta   90.00
_cell.angle_gamma   90.00
#
_symmetry.space_group_name_H-M   'P 1'
#
loop_
_entity.id
_entity.type
_entity.pdbx_description
1 polymer ?
#
loop_
_entity_poly.entity_id
_entity_poly.type
_entity_poly.pdbx_seq_one_letter_code
_entity_poly.pdbx_strand_id
1 'polypeptide(L)'
;DPRWRAIHEDGSPFPGETHPAMVTLQTGKSVSNVVMGVHKPDGDLTWILVNSEPIISREDGESVSAVVASFTDITDLKRMSEALKQSEIRFRTISELITNYAYGFLVLPDDELKYEWVVGAFEGITGYTAQQLNTQGGWLNMIYHDDLPIALERLKRLMNGQETIDEFRVIDINGNIRWIRDYAKPIWDEQENRVVFIYGAAQDITAHKQAQLQQLELATERERINILADFITATSHELRTPLSVINTSLYLLMRLEDQDKRKEKAKQITDQVIYLNRVITQLHEVVRLDRINELELDPISLSTFVPTFVEEYRYKHPEVIID
;
A
#
# COMPACT_ATOMS: atom_id res chain seq x y z
N ASP A 1 30.80 15.99 53.09
CA ASP A 1 30.59 17.34 52.54
C ASP A 1 29.11 17.47 52.19
N PRO A 2 28.34 18.41 52.77
CA PRO A 2 26.90 18.55 52.52
C PRO A 2 26.52 18.85 51.06
N ARG A 3 27.51 19.15 50.20
CA ARG A 3 27.34 19.36 48.76
C ARG A 3 27.27 18.07 47.95
N TRP A 4 27.74 16.95 48.49
CA TRP A 4 27.70 15.65 47.85
C TRP A 4 26.50 14.86 48.38
N ARG A 5 25.64 14.38 47.49
CA ARG A 5 24.48 13.57 47.85
C ARG A 5 24.54 12.24 47.13
N ALA A 6 24.44 11.15 47.89
CA ALA A 6 24.38 9.81 47.34
C ALA A 6 22.92 9.33 47.30
N ILE A 7 22.57 8.59 46.25
CA ILE A 7 21.25 7.99 46.04
C ILE A 7 21.40 6.52 45.62
N HIS A 8 20.40 5.71 45.96
CA HIS A 8 20.23 4.36 45.44
C HIS A 8 19.76 4.42 43.97
N GLU A 9 19.73 3.26 43.30
CA GLU A 9 19.26 3.15 41.92
C GLU A 9 17.80 3.59 41.71
N ASP A 10 16.96 3.43 42.73
CA ASP A 10 15.56 3.85 42.74
C ASP A 10 15.37 5.36 43.02
N GLY A 11 16.47 6.10 43.25
CA GLY A 11 16.46 7.52 43.55
C GLY A 11 16.27 7.87 45.03
N SER A 12 16.12 6.88 45.91
CA SER A 12 16.05 7.12 47.36
C SER A 12 17.41 7.58 47.92
N PRO A 13 17.44 8.38 49.01
CA PRO A 13 18.70 8.80 49.63
C PRO A 13 19.54 7.60 50.06
N PHE A 14 20.86 7.67 49.86
CA PHE A 14 21.82 6.64 50.27
C PHE A 14 22.67 7.16 51.45
N PRO A 15 22.27 6.90 52.71
CA PRO A 15 22.95 7.41 53.90
C PRO A 15 24.41 6.96 54.00
N GLY A 16 25.28 7.84 54.50
CA GLY A 16 26.72 7.53 54.64
C GLY A 16 27.02 6.26 55.44
N GLU A 17 26.21 5.98 56.46
CA GLU A 17 26.35 4.80 57.33
C GLU A 17 26.11 3.48 56.60
N THR A 18 25.30 3.51 55.53
CA THR A 18 25.01 2.31 54.72
C THR A 18 25.91 2.20 53.50
N HIS A 19 26.84 3.15 53.30
CA HIS A 19 27.78 3.09 52.17
C HIS A 19 28.60 1.80 52.24
N PRO A 20 28.95 1.18 51.09
CA PRO A 20 29.63 -0.12 51.06
C PRO A 20 30.88 -0.19 51.95
N ALA A 21 31.70 0.87 51.94
CA ALA A 21 32.89 0.94 52.79
C ALA A 21 32.56 0.96 54.30
N MET A 22 31.50 1.64 54.71
CA MET A 22 31.06 1.69 56.11
C MET A 22 30.45 0.36 56.56
N VAL A 23 29.64 -0.26 55.71
CA VAL A 23 29.07 -1.59 55.98
C VAL A 23 30.19 -2.63 56.10
N THR A 24 31.17 -2.62 55.19
CA THR A 24 32.32 -3.54 55.26
C THR A 24 33.16 -3.28 56.50
N LEU A 25 33.38 -2.02 56.89
CA LEU A 25 34.15 -1.68 58.09
C LEU A 25 33.45 -2.14 59.38
N GLN A 26 32.13 -2.00 59.46
CA GLN A 26 31.35 -2.39 60.64
C GLN A 26 31.13 -3.90 60.75
N THR A 27 30.94 -4.58 59.62
CA THR A 27 30.54 -6.00 59.60
C THR A 27 31.70 -6.95 59.36
N GLY A 28 32.84 -6.47 58.84
CA GLY A 28 33.95 -7.30 58.37
C GLY A 28 33.62 -8.16 57.16
N LYS A 29 32.50 -7.91 56.47
CA LYS A 29 32.09 -8.64 55.27
C LYS A 29 32.28 -7.80 54.02
N SER A 30 32.80 -8.43 52.97
CA SER A 30 32.92 -7.85 51.64
C SER A 30 31.54 -7.46 51.09
N VAL A 31 31.47 -6.27 50.48
CA VAL A 31 30.27 -5.75 49.83
C VAL A 31 30.62 -5.45 48.38
N SER A 32 29.97 -6.13 47.43
CA SER A 32 30.31 -6.05 46.01
C SER A 32 29.09 -5.69 45.16
N ASN A 33 29.37 -5.12 43.98
CA ASN A 33 28.40 -4.75 42.94
C ASN A 33 27.30 -3.78 43.40
N VAL A 34 27.61 -2.87 44.33
CA VAL A 34 26.64 -1.87 44.77
C VAL A 34 26.69 -0.66 43.85
N VAL A 35 25.59 -0.38 43.16
CA VAL A 35 25.45 0.83 42.34
C VAL A 35 24.98 1.98 43.22
N MET A 36 25.69 3.10 43.12
CA MET A 36 25.41 4.33 43.85
C MET A 36 25.39 5.50 42.88
N GLY A 37 24.36 6.34 42.94
CA GLY A 37 24.32 7.61 42.24
C GLY A 37 24.92 8.69 43.13
N VAL A 38 25.83 9.49 42.60
CA VAL A 38 26.51 10.55 43.35
C VAL A 38 26.32 11.87 42.62
N HIS A 39 25.62 12.80 43.27
CA HIS A 39 25.54 14.19 42.84
C HIS A 39 26.81 14.93 43.22
N LYS A 40 27.53 15.40 42.20
CA LYS A 40 28.67 16.30 42.34
C LYS A 40 28.19 17.70 42.76
N PRO A 41 29.08 18.55 43.32
CA PRO A 41 28.73 19.91 43.73
C PRO A 41 28.21 20.82 42.62
N ASP A 42 28.52 20.51 41.36
CA ASP A 42 28.03 21.19 40.16
C ASP A 42 26.61 20.75 39.75
N GLY A 43 26.06 19.72 40.40
CA GLY A 43 24.74 19.16 40.15
C GLY A 43 24.75 17.90 39.29
N ASP A 44 25.87 17.55 38.66
CA ASP A 44 25.96 16.39 37.78
C ASP A 44 25.82 15.09 38.55
N LEU A 45 24.97 14.19 38.04
CA LEU A 45 24.81 12.85 38.57
C LEU A 45 25.80 11.90 37.88
N THR A 46 26.66 11.28 38.68
CA THR A 46 27.55 10.20 38.26
C THR A 46 27.12 8.90 38.93
N TRP A 47 26.93 7.85 38.13
CA TRP A 47 26.67 6.52 38.65
C TRP A 47 27.98 5.78 38.82
N ILE A 48 28.22 5.24 40.01
CA ILE A 48 29.41 4.47 40.34
C ILE A 48 29.04 3.06 40.80
N LEU A 49 29.82 2.08 40.34
CA LEU A 49 29.82 0.73 40.88
C LEU A 49 30.86 0.67 42.00
N VAL A 50 30.43 0.30 43.20
CA VAL A 50 31.25 0.27 44.40
C VAL A 50 31.45 -1.17 44.85
N ASN A 51 32.70 -1.55 45.03
CA ASN A 51 33.08 -2.78 45.74
C ASN A 51 33.92 -2.39 46.94
N SER A 52 33.73 -3.07 48.07
CA SER A 52 34.52 -2.87 49.28
C SER A 52 34.93 -4.20 49.92
N GLU A 53 36.21 -4.29 50.25
CA GLU A 53 36.86 -5.46 50.86
C GLU A 53 37.51 -5.07 52.20
N PRO A 54 37.36 -5.88 53.26
CA PRO A 54 37.99 -5.61 54.54
C PRO A 54 39.48 -5.99 54.52
N ILE A 55 40.30 -5.17 55.19
CA ILE A 55 41.69 -5.52 55.53
C ILE A 55 41.71 -5.95 56.99
N ILE A 56 41.90 -7.25 57.22
CA ILE A 56 42.00 -7.82 58.57
C ILE A 56 43.36 -7.48 59.19
N SER A 57 43.36 -7.12 60.48
CA SER A 57 44.56 -6.79 61.25
C SER A 57 45.51 -7.99 61.33
N ARG A 58 46.80 -7.70 61.20
CA ARG A 58 47.86 -8.73 61.34
C ARG A 58 48.20 -9.05 62.80
N GLU A 59 47.77 -8.23 63.75
CA GLU A 59 48.08 -8.40 65.18
C GLU A 59 47.16 -9.42 65.87
N ASP A 60 45.87 -9.42 65.55
CA ASP A 60 44.87 -10.30 66.18
C ASP A 60 44.19 -11.26 65.19
N GLY A 61 44.32 -11.06 63.88
CA GLY A 61 43.75 -11.92 62.85
C GLY A 61 42.22 -11.91 62.77
N GLU A 62 41.55 -11.08 63.57
CA GLU A 62 40.08 -11.06 63.70
C GLU A 62 39.48 -9.66 63.52
N SER A 63 40.20 -8.58 63.83
CA SER A 63 39.66 -7.22 63.71
C SER A 63 39.85 -6.61 62.33
N VAL A 64 38.87 -5.82 61.87
CA VAL A 64 38.99 -5.04 60.61
C VAL A 64 39.85 -3.80 60.88
N SER A 65 41.05 -3.77 60.29
CA SER A 65 42.00 -2.65 60.44
C SER A 65 41.72 -1.50 59.47
N ALA A 66 41.24 -1.82 58.27
CA ALA A 66 40.92 -0.86 57.22
C ALA A 66 39.97 -1.49 56.20
N VAL A 67 39.50 -0.69 55.24
CA VAL A 67 38.74 -1.17 54.07
C VAL A 67 39.38 -0.64 52.80
N VAL A 68 39.37 -1.45 51.75
CA VAL A 68 39.67 -1.02 50.38
C VAL A 68 38.34 -0.89 49.66
N ALA A 69 38.12 0.24 48.99
CA ALA A 69 36.97 0.43 48.12
C ALA A 69 37.43 0.77 46.70
N SER A 70 36.81 0.16 45.70
CA SER A 70 36.94 0.53 44.30
C SER A 70 35.66 1.20 43.82
N PHE A 71 35.84 2.22 42.97
CA PHE A 71 34.76 3.00 42.39
C PHE A 71 34.95 3.01 40.88
N THR A 72 34.02 2.42 40.14
CA THR A 72 34.03 2.43 38.68
C THR A 72 32.90 3.33 38.20
N ASP A 73 33.20 4.36 37.41
CA ASP A 73 32.16 5.16 36.76
C ASP A 73 31.42 4.30 35.72
N ILE A 74 30.11 4.16 35.91
CA ILE A 74 29.20 3.42 35.02
C ILE A 74 28.13 4.34 34.42
N THR A 75 28.35 5.66 34.47
CA THR A 75 27.39 6.66 33.97
C THR A 75 27.09 6.45 32.49
N ASP A 76 28.13 6.31 31.67
CA ASP A 76 27.95 6.09 30.23
C ASP A 76 27.30 4.75 29.93
N LEU A 77 27.66 3.69 30.67
CA LEU A 77 27.02 2.38 30.56
C LEU A 77 25.51 2.45 30.85
N LYS A 78 25.12 3.15 31.92
CA LYS A 78 23.71 3.36 32.26
C LYS A 78 22.97 4.18 31.21
N ARG A 79 23.59 5.26 30.71
CA ARG A 79 23.01 6.10 29.65
C ARG A 79 22.80 5.31 28.35
N MET A 80 23.77 4.49 27.95
CA MET A 80 23.66 3.61 26.78
C MET A 80 22.56 2.56 26.96
N SER A 81 22.51 1.92 28.13
CA SER A 81 21.48 0.91 28.43
C SER A 81 20.06 1.50 28.42
N GLU A 82 19.87 2.67 29.04
CA GLU A 82 18.56 3.34 29.03
C GLU A 82 18.20 3.84 27.62
N ALA A 83 19.15 4.41 26.88
CA ALA A 83 18.93 4.84 25.49
C ALA A 83 18.51 3.66 24.59
N LEU A 84 19.16 2.50 24.75
CA LEU A 84 18.80 1.28 24.04
C LEU A 84 17.38 0.84 24.39
N LYS A 85 17.05 0.76 25.69
CA LYS A 85 15.72 0.39 26.17
C LYS A 85 14.63 1.33 25.64
N GLN A 86 14.88 2.65 25.66
CA GLN A 86 13.95 3.64 25.11
C GLN A 86 13.79 3.52 23.59
N SER A 87 14.87 3.19 22.88
CA SER A 87 14.83 2.92 21.44
C SER A 87 14.03 1.65 21.13
N GLU A 88 14.21 0.58 21.89
CA GLU A 88 13.45 -0.67 21.75
C GLU A 88 11.96 -0.49 22.00
N ILE A 89 11.60 0.22 23.09
CA ILE A 89 10.20 0.55 23.40
C ILE A 89 9.61 1.36 22.25
N ARG A 90 10.31 2.41 21.80
CA ARG A 90 9.85 3.25 20.69
C ARG A 90 9.65 2.46 19.41
N PHE A 91 10.62 1.61 19.05
CA PHE A 91 10.53 0.76 17.87
C PHE A 91 9.35 -0.21 17.95
N ARG A 92 9.15 -0.86 19.10
CA ARG A 92 8.02 -1.77 19.34
C ARG A 92 6.68 -1.05 19.22
N THR A 93 6.52 0.09 19.89
CA THR A 93 5.28 0.88 19.82
C THR A 93 4.98 1.38 18.41
N ILE A 94 5.98 1.86 17.67
CA ILE A 94 5.78 2.26 16.27
C ILE A 94 5.36 1.05 15.42
N SER A 95 6.01 -0.09 15.62
CA SER A 95 5.70 -1.34 14.91
C SER A 95 4.30 -1.87 15.20
N GLU A 96 3.77 -1.63 16.40
CA GLU A 96 2.39 -2.01 16.78
C GLU A 96 1.33 -1.04 16.24
N LEU A 97 1.68 0.23 16.06
CA LEU A 97 0.76 1.26 15.55
C LEU A 97 0.64 1.28 14.03
N ILE A 98 1.62 0.74 13.30
CA ILE A 98 1.53 0.65 11.85
C ILE A 98 0.48 -0.38 11.43
N THR A 99 -0.41 0.02 10.52
CA THR A 99 -1.35 -0.90 9.86
C THR A 99 -0.65 -1.85 8.87
N ASN A 100 0.66 -1.68 8.70
CA ASN A 100 1.52 -2.49 7.84
C ASN A 100 2.22 -3.56 8.68
N TYR A 101 2.94 -4.45 8.03
CA TYR A 101 3.83 -5.38 8.73
C TYR A 101 5.23 -5.34 8.13
N ALA A 102 6.22 -5.70 8.94
CA ALA A 102 7.59 -5.88 8.52
C ALA A 102 8.05 -7.31 8.81
N TYR A 103 8.96 -7.82 7.99
CA TYR A 103 9.44 -9.19 8.09
C TYR A 103 10.94 -9.28 7.80
N GLY A 104 11.56 -10.35 8.30
CA GLY A 104 12.93 -10.74 8.03
C GLY A 104 13.02 -12.19 7.59
N PHE A 105 13.70 -12.43 6.47
CA PHE A 105 14.06 -13.76 6.00
C PHE A 105 15.57 -13.93 5.98
N LEU A 106 16.04 -15.01 6.59
CA LEU A 106 17.40 -15.50 6.41
C LEU A 106 17.48 -16.24 5.07
N VAL A 107 18.51 -15.95 4.29
CA VAL A 107 18.79 -16.65 3.04
C VAL A 107 19.82 -17.74 3.33
N LEU A 108 19.40 -18.99 3.23
CA LEU A 108 20.26 -20.15 3.44
C LEU A 108 21.21 -20.36 2.23
N PRO A 109 22.31 -21.13 2.39
CA PRO A 109 23.29 -21.35 1.31
C PRO A 109 22.74 -22.07 0.06
N ASP A 110 21.57 -22.71 0.17
CA ASP A 110 20.84 -23.36 -0.92
C ASP A 110 19.76 -22.46 -1.54
N ASP A 111 19.83 -21.15 -1.28
CA ASP A 111 18.88 -20.12 -1.70
C ASP A 111 17.47 -20.29 -1.10
N GLU A 112 17.30 -21.15 -0.10
CA GLU A 112 16.03 -21.28 0.62
C GLU A 112 15.82 -20.08 1.56
N LEU A 113 14.60 -19.53 1.56
CA LEU A 113 14.20 -18.46 2.46
C LEU A 113 13.63 -19.02 3.76
N LYS A 114 14.35 -18.82 4.86
CA LYS A 114 13.89 -19.17 6.20
C LYS A 114 13.34 -17.94 6.91
N TYR A 115 12.08 -18.01 7.32
CA TYR A 115 11.46 -16.99 8.17
C TYR A 115 12.25 -16.83 9.49
N GLU A 116 12.58 -15.58 9.85
CA GLU A 116 13.20 -15.27 11.15
C GLU A 116 12.24 -14.51 12.07
N TRP A 117 11.62 -13.43 11.58
CA TRP A 117 10.69 -12.61 12.37
C TRP A 117 9.67 -11.88 11.50
N VAL A 118 8.51 -11.58 12.07
CA VAL A 118 7.50 -10.66 11.54
C VAL A 118 6.96 -9.80 12.68
N VAL A 119 6.67 -8.54 12.41
CA VAL A 119 6.09 -7.59 13.35
C VAL A 119 4.98 -6.77 12.69
N GLY A 120 4.12 -6.17 13.49
CA GLY A 120 3.00 -5.35 13.02
C GLY A 120 1.79 -6.17 12.62
N ALA A 121 0.99 -5.66 11.70
CA ALA A 121 -0.36 -6.16 11.41
C ALA A 121 -0.43 -7.41 10.52
N PHE A 122 0.62 -8.25 10.48
CA PHE A 122 0.69 -9.40 9.57
C PHE A 122 -0.46 -10.38 9.77
N GLU A 123 -0.68 -10.82 11.02
CA GLU A 123 -1.76 -11.75 11.35
C GLU A 123 -3.13 -11.10 11.14
N GLY A 124 -3.25 -9.79 11.39
CA GLY A 124 -4.49 -9.04 11.16
C GLY A 124 -4.86 -8.89 9.69
N ILE A 125 -3.86 -8.75 8.80
CA ILE A 125 -4.06 -8.62 7.35
C ILE A 125 -4.31 -9.99 6.71
N THR A 126 -3.49 -10.98 7.07
CA THR A 126 -3.42 -12.26 6.35
C THR A 126 -4.21 -13.38 7.02
N GLY A 127 -4.48 -13.25 8.32
CA GLY A 127 -5.07 -14.29 9.16
C GLY A 127 -4.15 -15.48 9.44
N TYR A 128 -2.93 -15.49 8.88
CA TYR A 128 -1.94 -16.52 9.15
C TYR A 128 -1.03 -16.09 10.29
N THR A 129 -0.70 -17.04 11.16
CA THR A 129 0.46 -16.91 12.05
C THR A 129 1.74 -17.20 11.27
N ALA A 130 2.86 -16.61 11.68
CA ALA A 130 4.14 -16.87 11.02
C ALA A 130 4.56 -18.35 11.02
N GLN A 131 4.17 -19.10 12.05
CA GLN A 131 4.44 -20.54 12.14
C GLN A 131 3.63 -21.38 11.16
N GLN A 132 2.36 -21.02 10.91
CA GLN A 132 1.52 -21.67 9.91
C GLN A 132 2.07 -21.45 8.51
N LEU A 133 2.61 -20.26 8.23
CA LEU A 133 3.20 -19.95 6.94
C LEU A 133 4.36 -20.90 6.60
N ASN A 134 5.27 -21.10 7.56
CA ASN A 134 6.47 -21.92 7.34
C ASN A 134 6.12 -23.40 7.15
N THR A 135 5.06 -23.88 7.80
CA THR A 135 4.57 -25.28 7.64
C THR A 135 3.78 -25.50 6.37
N GLN A 136 3.19 -24.45 5.79
CA GLN A 136 2.38 -24.52 4.58
C GLN A 136 3.16 -24.21 3.30
N GLY A 137 4.50 -24.21 3.31
CA GLY A 137 5.33 -23.95 2.11
C GLY A 137 5.68 -22.48 1.86
N GLY A 138 5.57 -21.64 2.89
CA GLY A 138 6.05 -20.27 2.89
C GLY A 138 5.10 -19.25 2.26
N TRP A 139 5.57 -18.02 2.15
CA TRP A 139 4.77 -16.88 1.70
C TRP A 139 4.30 -17.00 0.24
N LEU A 140 5.03 -17.75 -0.61
CA LEU A 140 4.66 -17.96 -2.02
C LEU A 140 3.28 -18.62 -2.17
N ASN A 141 2.88 -19.47 -1.22
CA ASN A 141 1.58 -20.15 -1.28
C ASN A 141 0.39 -19.24 -0.93
N MET A 142 0.65 -18.07 -0.36
CA MET A 142 -0.38 -17.05 -0.21
C MET A 142 -0.58 -16.23 -1.48
N ILE A 143 0.36 -16.22 -2.41
CA ILE A 143 0.29 -15.39 -3.60
C ILE A 143 -0.85 -15.90 -4.49
N TYR A 144 -1.66 -14.98 -4.99
CA TYR A 144 -2.71 -15.29 -5.94
C TYR A 144 -2.09 -15.90 -7.21
N HIS A 145 -2.69 -16.97 -7.74
CA HIS A 145 -2.09 -17.80 -8.78
C HIS A 145 -1.57 -17.02 -10.02
N ASP A 146 -2.31 -16.02 -10.50
CA ASP A 146 -1.91 -15.18 -11.64
C ASP A 146 -0.70 -14.28 -11.35
N ASP A 147 -0.46 -13.98 -10.07
CA ASP A 147 0.60 -13.06 -9.63
C ASP A 147 1.87 -13.83 -9.19
N LEU A 148 1.85 -15.18 -9.22
CA LEU A 148 3.03 -16.02 -8.94
C LEU A 148 4.25 -15.67 -9.82
N PRO A 149 4.12 -15.42 -11.13
CA PRO A 149 5.27 -15.02 -11.96
C PRO A 149 5.94 -13.74 -11.47
N ILE A 150 5.15 -12.77 -11.00
CA ILE A 150 5.66 -11.50 -10.45
C ILE A 150 6.46 -11.77 -9.17
N ALA A 151 5.92 -12.59 -8.27
CA ALA A 151 6.60 -12.96 -7.02
C ALA A 151 7.92 -13.71 -7.27
N LEU A 152 7.97 -14.60 -8.27
CA LEU A 152 9.17 -15.34 -8.63
C LEU A 152 10.24 -14.45 -9.28
N GLU A 153 9.85 -13.54 -10.17
CA GLU A 153 10.78 -12.56 -10.75
C GLU A 153 11.33 -11.61 -9.67
N ARG A 154 10.45 -11.15 -8.79
CA ARG A 154 10.79 -10.38 -7.60
C ARG A 154 11.85 -11.09 -6.75
N LEU A 155 11.67 -12.37 -6.45
CA LEU A 155 12.63 -13.16 -5.68
C LEU A 155 14.00 -13.23 -6.36
N LYS A 156 14.02 -13.45 -7.69
CA LYS A 156 15.28 -13.46 -8.46
C LYS A 156 16.04 -12.14 -8.35
N ARG A 157 15.34 -10.99 -8.44
CA ARG A 157 15.96 -9.67 -8.28
C ARG A 157 16.55 -9.48 -6.89
N LEU A 158 15.82 -9.88 -5.84
CA LEU A 158 16.32 -9.83 -4.47
C LEU A 158 17.59 -10.66 -4.28
N MET A 159 17.63 -11.89 -4.80
CA MET A 159 18.79 -12.77 -4.69
C MET A 159 20.02 -12.21 -5.42
N ASN A 160 19.81 -11.36 -6.42
CA ASN A 160 20.88 -10.61 -7.09
C ASN A 160 21.26 -9.30 -6.37
N GLY A 161 20.79 -9.09 -5.14
CA GLY A 161 21.09 -7.91 -4.33
C GLY A 161 20.30 -6.64 -4.72
N GLN A 162 19.26 -6.76 -5.55
CA GLN A 162 18.46 -5.60 -5.97
C GLN A 162 17.30 -5.36 -5.02
N GLU A 163 17.12 -4.10 -4.60
CA GLU A 163 15.93 -3.65 -3.89
C GLU A 163 14.71 -3.66 -4.82
N THR A 164 13.54 -3.92 -4.27
CA THR A 164 12.30 -4.09 -5.05
C THR A 164 11.10 -3.49 -4.34
N ILE A 165 10.16 -2.98 -5.13
CA ILE A 165 8.84 -2.55 -4.67
C ILE A 165 7.86 -3.12 -5.67
N ASP A 166 7.02 -4.06 -5.23
CA ASP A 166 6.07 -4.74 -6.10
C ASP A 166 4.69 -4.78 -5.47
N GLU A 167 3.66 -4.79 -6.31
CA GLU A 167 2.27 -4.95 -5.90
C GLU A 167 1.75 -6.28 -6.42
N PHE A 168 1.20 -7.10 -5.54
CA PHE A 168 0.60 -8.38 -5.91
C PHE A 168 -0.53 -8.73 -4.96
N ARG A 169 -1.40 -9.62 -5.43
CA ARG A 169 -2.51 -10.15 -4.66
C ARG A 169 -2.06 -11.32 -3.82
N VAL A 170 -2.51 -11.34 -2.57
CA VAL A 170 -2.43 -12.50 -1.68
C VAL A 170 -3.82 -12.97 -1.31
N ILE A 171 -3.94 -14.24 -0.95
CA ILE A 171 -5.14 -14.87 -0.45
C ILE A 171 -4.98 -15.01 1.07
N ASP A 172 -5.90 -14.41 1.83
CA ASP A 172 -5.92 -14.55 3.28
C ASP A 172 -6.46 -15.93 3.71
N ILE A 173 -6.34 -16.28 5.00
CA ILE A 173 -6.79 -17.59 5.51
C ILE A 173 -8.29 -17.87 5.29
N ASN A 174 -9.08 -16.81 5.08
CA ASN A 174 -10.52 -16.91 4.80
C ASN A 174 -10.83 -16.98 3.30
N GLY A 175 -9.81 -16.93 2.43
CA GLY A 175 -9.95 -16.97 0.98
C GLY A 175 -10.18 -15.60 0.33
N ASN A 176 -10.11 -14.49 1.07
CA ASN A 176 -10.29 -13.16 0.47
C ASN A 176 -9.01 -12.71 -0.21
N ILE A 177 -9.18 -11.98 -1.32
CA ILE A 177 -8.07 -11.35 -2.03
C ILE A 177 -7.68 -10.05 -1.34
N ARG A 178 -6.40 -9.92 -1.00
CA ARG A 178 -5.78 -8.71 -0.46
C ARG A 178 -4.72 -8.21 -1.42
N TRP A 179 -4.73 -6.92 -1.73
CA TRP A 179 -3.65 -6.29 -2.47
C TRP A 179 -2.55 -5.87 -1.51
N ILE A 180 -1.34 -6.38 -1.71
CA ILE A 180 -0.18 -6.04 -0.91
C ILE A 180 0.81 -5.27 -1.77
N ARG A 181 1.27 -4.12 -1.27
CA ARG A 181 2.47 -3.46 -1.75
C ARG A 181 3.62 -3.84 -0.85
N ASP A 182 4.60 -4.50 -1.41
CA ASP A 182 5.71 -5.10 -0.67
C ASP A 182 7.03 -4.47 -1.07
N TYR A 183 7.73 -3.93 -0.08
CA TYR A 183 9.06 -3.35 -0.18
C TYR A 183 10.04 -4.37 0.40
N ALA A 184 11.09 -4.75 -0.34
CA ALA A 184 12.19 -5.49 0.29
C ALA A 184 13.57 -5.04 -0.15
N LYS A 185 14.49 -5.22 0.79
CA LYS A 185 15.89 -4.87 0.71
C LYS A 185 16.73 -6.09 1.09
N PRO A 186 17.50 -6.65 0.15
CA PRO A 186 18.45 -7.70 0.44
C PRO A 186 19.70 -7.12 1.13
N ILE A 187 20.33 -7.92 1.97
CA ILE A 187 21.61 -7.66 2.61
C ILE A 187 22.64 -8.59 2.01
N TRP A 188 23.63 -7.97 1.37
CA TRP A 188 24.75 -8.67 0.75
C TRP A 188 25.84 -8.94 1.77
N ASP A 189 26.38 -10.16 1.76
CA ASP A 189 27.59 -10.51 2.48
C ASP A 189 28.78 -10.56 1.51
N GLU A 190 29.78 -9.71 1.78
CA GLU A 190 30.99 -9.61 0.95
C GLU A 190 31.93 -10.81 1.06
N GLN A 191 31.88 -11.57 2.17
CA GLN A 191 32.73 -12.74 2.37
C GLN A 191 32.17 -13.96 1.64
N GLU A 192 30.85 -14.15 1.70
CA GLU A 192 30.15 -15.24 1.03
C GLU A 192 29.73 -14.90 -0.42
N ASN A 193 29.85 -13.62 -0.81
CA ASN A 193 29.48 -13.07 -2.11
C ASN A 193 28.05 -13.48 -2.53
N ARG A 194 27.12 -13.38 -1.59
CA ARG A 194 25.70 -13.70 -1.76
C ARG A 194 24.83 -12.88 -0.83
N VAL A 195 23.52 -12.89 -1.08
CA VAL A 195 22.54 -12.36 -0.13
C VAL A 195 22.43 -13.31 1.06
N VAL A 196 22.51 -12.78 2.28
CA VAL A 196 22.36 -13.55 3.52
C VAL A 196 21.07 -13.23 4.27
N PHE A 197 20.49 -12.05 4.02
CA PHE A 197 19.28 -11.61 4.71
C PHE A 197 18.41 -10.75 3.80
N ILE A 198 17.10 -10.78 4.01
CA ILE A 198 16.15 -9.90 3.32
C ILE A 198 15.25 -9.27 4.37
N TYR A 199 15.28 -7.94 4.42
CA TYR A 199 14.32 -7.14 5.18
C TYR A 199 13.18 -6.72 4.26
N GLY A 200 11.94 -6.83 4.72
CA GLY A 200 10.81 -6.30 3.98
C GLY A 200 9.74 -5.66 4.84
N ALA A 201 8.91 -4.86 4.19
CA ALA A 201 7.75 -4.22 4.76
C ALA A 201 6.61 -4.26 3.75
N ALA A 202 5.44 -4.72 4.19
CA ALA A 202 4.28 -4.89 3.35
C ALA A 202 3.10 -4.06 3.86
N GLN A 203 2.43 -3.40 2.92
CA GLN A 203 1.29 -2.54 3.13
C GLN A 203 0.06 -3.16 2.46
N ASP A 204 -1.04 -3.29 3.21
CA ASP A 204 -2.34 -3.62 2.63
C ASP A 204 -2.88 -2.38 1.90
N ILE A 205 -2.96 -2.47 0.57
CA ILE A 205 -3.51 -1.43 -0.30
C ILE A 205 -4.87 -1.82 -0.90
N THR A 206 -5.54 -2.84 -0.35
CA THR A 206 -6.84 -3.34 -0.82
C THR A 206 -7.88 -2.24 -0.85
N ALA A 207 -8.03 -1.49 0.25
CA ALA A 207 -8.98 -0.38 0.32
C ALA A 207 -8.66 0.72 -0.72
N HIS A 208 -7.37 0.97 -0.96
CA HIS A 208 -6.94 1.96 -1.96
C HIS A 208 -7.29 1.51 -3.38
N LYS A 209 -7.03 0.23 -3.73
CA LYS A 209 -7.38 -0.34 -5.04
C LYS A 209 -8.90 -0.38 -5.25
N GLN A 210 -9.67 -0.75 -4.23
CA GLN A 210 -11.13 -0.75 -4.29
C GLN A 210 -11.69 0.66 -4.53
N ALA A 211 -11.17 1.66 -3.81
CA ALA A 211 -11.56 3.05 -4.02
C ALA A 211 -11.21 3.54 -5.42
N GLN A 212 -10.03 3.18 -5.93
CA GLN A 212 -9.60 3.53 -7.29
C GLN A 212 -10.51 2.92 -8.36
N LEU A 213 -10.89 1.64 -8.21
CA LEU A 213 -11.80 0.97 -9.13
C LEU A 213 -13.18 1.61 -9.11
N GLN A 214 -13.73 1.87 -7.92
CA GLN A 214 -15.03 2.53 -7.77
C GLN A 214 -15.03 3.94 -8.40
N GLN A 215 -13.94 4.69 -8.28
CA GLN A 215 -13.81 5.99 -8.93
C GLN A 215 -13.80 5.88 -10.45
N LEU A 216 -13.13 4.88 -11.00
CA LEU A 216 -13.08 4.64 -12.44
C LEU A 216 -14.46 4.24 -12.98
N GLU A 217 -15.19 3.38 -12.27
CA GLU A 217 -16.56 3.01 -12.62
C GLU A 217 -17.50 4.22 -12.63
N LEU A 218 -17.44 5.05 -11.58
CA LEU A 218 -18.23 6.29 -11.51
C LEU A 218 -17.85 7.29 -12.59
N ALA A 219 -16.58 7.40 -12.95
CA ALA A 219 -16.12 8.26 -14.04
C ALA A 219 -16.67 7.78 -15.39
N THR A 220 -16.59 6.48 -15.64
CA THR A 220 -17.11 5.84 -16.87
C THR A 220 -18.62 6.03 -16.99
N GLU A 221 -19.36 5.86 -15.88
CA GLU A 221 -20.81 6.07 -15.88
C GLU A 221 -21.19 7.53 -16.10
N ARG A 222 -20.45 8.48 -15.51
CA ARG A 222 -20.66 9.91 -15.77
C ARG A 222 -20.39 10.27 -17.22
N GLU A 223 -19.34 9.71 -17.82
CA GLU A 223 -19.03 9.92 -19.23
C GLU A 223 -20.15 9.41 -20.13
N ARG A 224 -20.67 8.20 -19.86
CA ARG A 224 -21.85 7.65 -20.56
C ARG A 224 -23.08 8.56 -20.45
N ILE A 225 -23.38 9.05 -19.25
CA ILE A 225 -24.51 9.97 -19.03
C ILE A 225 -24.33 11.28 -19.80
N ASN A 226 -23.11 11.84 -19.83
CA ASN A 226 -22.82 13.07 -20.56
C ASN A 226 -22.98 12.87 -22.07
N ILE A 227 -22.45 11.78 -22.64
CA ILE A 227 -22.61 11.44 -24.06
C ILE A 227 -24.10 11.31 -24.40
N LEU A 228 -24.88 10.64 -23.56
CA LEU A 228 -26.33 10.50 -23.75
C LEU A 228 -27.05 11.87 -23.68
N ALA A 229 -26.68 12.73 -22.74
CA ALA A 229 -27.27 14.05 -22.59
C ALA A 229 -26.96 14.95 -23.79
N ASP A 230 -25.73 14.93 -24.28
CA ASP A 230 -25.30 15.66 -25.49
C ASP A 230 -26.04 15.14 -26.73
N PHE A 231 -26.17 13.82 -26.87
CA PHE A 231 -26.94 13.20 -27.94
C PHE A 231 -28.42 13.60 -27.92
N ILE A 232 -29.09 13.55 -26.75
CA ILE A 232 -30.49 13.99 -26.60
C ILE A 232 -30.63 15.46 -26.96
N THR A 233 -29.68 16.30 -26.54
CA THR A 233 -29.68 17.75 -26.82
C THR A 233 -29.53 18.02 -28.31
N ALA A 234 -28.56 17.39 -28.96
CA ALA A 234 -28.33 17.50 -30.41
C ALA A 234 -29.55 17.01 -31.20
N THR A 235 -30.07 15.83 -30.85
CA THR A 235 -31.28 15.25 -31.45
C THR A 235 -32.48 16.19 -31.33
N SER A 236 -32.69 16.77 -30.15
CA SER A 236 -33.79 17.70 -29.91
C SER A 236 -33.70 18.94 -30.81
N HIS A 237 -32.48 19.45 -31.05
CA HIS A 237 -32.26 20.57 -31.94
C HIS A 237 -32.53 20.20 -33.41
N GLU A 238 -32.04 19.05 -33.84
CA GLU A 238 -32.25 18.53 -35.20
C GLU A 238 -33.72 18.23 -35.51
N LEU A 239 -34.51 17.81 -34.52
CA LEU A 239 -35.96 17.59 -34.68
C LEU A 239 -36.77 18.90 -34.62
N ARG A 240 -36.35 19.88 -33.81
CA ARG A 240 -37.08 21.16 -33.64
C ARG A 240 -37.04 22.02 -34.92
N THR A 241 -35.91 22.02 -35.61
CA THR A 241 -35.72 22.79 -36.85
C THR A 241 -36.76 22.44 -37.93
N PRO A 242 -36.88 21.17 -38.38
CA PRO A 242 -37.91 20.77 -39.34
C PRO A 242 -39.33 21.01 -38.85
N LEU A 243 -39.62 20.72 -37.58
CA LEU A 243 -40.96 20.98 -37.01
C LEU A 243 -41.33 22.46 -37.08
N SER A 244 -40.38 23.37 -36.84
CA SER A 244 -40.60 24.82 -36.93
C SER A 244 -40.88 25.27 -38.37
N VAL A 245 -40.18 24.69 -39.35
CA VAL A 245 -40.42 24.94 -40.78
C VAL A 245 -41.80 24.42 -41.19
N ILE A 246 -42.18 23.21 -40.78
CA ILE A 246 -43.50 22.64 -41.04
C ILE A 246 -44.60 23.53 -40.47
N ASN A 247 -44.48 23.93 -39.21
CA ASN A 247 -45.46 24.80 -38.54
C ASN A 247 -45.62 26.15 -39.25
N THR A 248 -44.51 26.77 -39.65
CA THR A 248 -44.52 28.05 -40.36
C THR A 248 -45.14 27.91 -41.75
N SER A 249 -44.76 26.87 -42.50
CA SER A 249 -45.32 26.59 -43.83
C SER A 249 -46.81 26.27 -43.76
N LEU A 250 -47.25 25.53 -42.74
CA LEU A 250 -48.67 25.22 -42.52
C LEU A 250 -49.46 26.49 -42.19
N TYR A 251 -48.93 27.35 -41.30
CA TYR A 251 -49.53 28.64 -40.96
C TYR A 251 -49.71 29.55 -42.19
N LEU A 252 -48.72 29.57 -43.10
CA LEU A 252 -48.80 30.34 -44.35
C LEU A 252 -49.76 29.70 -45.35
N LEU A 253 -49.77 28.37 -45.47
CA LEU A 253 -50.66 27.65 -46.38
C LEU A 253 -52.14 27.92 -46.07
N MET A 254 -52.49 28.11 -44.79
CA MET A 254 -53.84 28.49 -44.34
C MET A 254 -54.22 29.94 -44.65
N ARG A 255 -53.25 30.82 -44.96
CA ARG A 255 -53.47 32.27 -45.17
C ARG A 255 -53.24 32.74 -46.61
N LEU A 256 -52.50 31.98 -47.40
CA LEU A 256 -52.22 32.32 -48.79
C LEU A 256 -53.42 32.00 -49.67
N GLU A 257 -53.79 32.93 -50.55
CA GLU A 257 -54.84 32.71 -51.58
C GLU A 257 -54.24 32.17 -52.89
N ASP A 258 -52.99 32.52 -53.18
CA ASP A 258 -52.24 32.11 -54.37
C ASP A 258 -51.97 30.58 -54.38
N GLN A 259 -52.48 29.91 -55.42
CA GLN A 259 -52.38 28.45 -55.56
C GLN A 259 -50.95 27.95 -55.71
N ASP A 260 -50.08 28.68 -56.40
CA ASP A 260 -48.71 28.25 -56.65
C ASP A 260 -47.86 28.39 -55.39
N LYS A 261 -48.05 29.47 -54.62
CA LYS A 261 -47.42 29.63 -53.30
C LYS A 261 -47.91 28.57 -52.29
N ARG A 262 -49.19 28.19 -52.33
CA ARG A 262 -49.72 27.10 -51.49
C ARG A 262 -49.09 25.75 -51.85
N LYS A 263 -48.92 25.45 -53.14
CA LYS A 263 -48.22 24.24 -53.59
C LYS A 263 -46.76 24.21 -53.15
N GLU A 264 -46.07 25.35 -53.21
CA GLU A 264 -44.69 25.47 -52.71
C GLU A 264 -44.60 25.16 -51.21
N LYS A 265 -45.51 25.73 -50.39
CA LYS A 265 -45.55 25.44 -48.95
C LYS A 265 -45.94 24.00 -48.63
N ALA A 266 -46.85 23.41 -49.41
CA ALA A 266 -47.19 21.98 -49.28
C ALA A 266 -45.97 21.09 -49.56
N LYS A 267 -45.22 21.40 -50.63
CA LYS A 267 -43.98 20.69 -50.96
C LYS A 267 -42.93 20.82 -49.86
N GLN A 268 -42.72 22.03 -49.33
CA GLN A 268 -41.80 22.25 -48.20
C GLN A 268 -42.18 21.40 -46.96
N ILE A 269 -43.48 21.25 -46.66
CA ILE A 269 -43.93 20.38 -45.57
C ILE A 269 -43.60 18.91 -45.88
N THR A 270 -43.91 18.43 -47.09
CA THR A 270 -43.64 17.05 -47.49
C THR A 270 -42.14 16.72 -47.43
N ASP A 271 -41.29 17.60 -47.99
CA ASP A 271 -39.84 17.43 -47.97
C ASP A 271 -39.31 17.37 -46.52
N GLN A 272 -39.84 18.22 -45.63
CA GLN A 272 -39.42 18.26 -44.23
C GLN A 272 -39.89 17.05 -43.41
N VAL A 273 -41.06 16.47 -43.74
CA VAL A 273 -41.55 15.22 -43.14
C VAL A 273 -40.69 14.03 -43.59
N ILE A 274 -40.31 13.97 -44.87
CA ILE A 274 -39.39 12.94 -45.38
C ILE A 274 -38.03 13.05 -44.69
N TYR A 275 -37.52 14.27 -44.53
CA TYR A 275 -36.27 14.52 -43.80
C TYR A 275 -36.37 14.05 -42.33
N LEU A 276 -37.43 14.41 -41.61
CA LEU A 276 -37.67 13.97 -40.23
C LEU A 276 -37.67 12.44 -40.09
N ASN A 277 -38.36 11.74 -41.00
CA ASN A 277 -38.37 10.27 -40.98
C ASN A 277 -36.97 9.70 -41.19
N ARG A 278 -36.15 10.28 -42.09
CA ARG A 278 -34.77 9.84 -42.29
C ARG A 278 -33.92 10.04 -41.02
N VAL A 279 -34.02 11.21 -40.38
CA VAL A 279 -33.30 11.51 -39.14
C VAL A 279 -33.72 10.54 -38.03
N ILE A 280 -35.01 10.28 -37.85
CA ILE A 280 -35.51 9.31 -36.85
C ILE A 280 -34.96 7.90 -37.12
N THR A 281 -34.94 7.44 -38.37
CA THR A 281 -34.35 6.13 -38.71
C THR A 281 -32.87 6.07 -38.36
N GLN A 282 -32.10 7.11 -38.70
CA GLN A 282 -30.68 7.19 -38.37
C GLN A 282 -30.43 7.19 -36.84
N LEU A 283 -31.24 7.94 -36.09
CA LEU A 283 -31.18 7.96 -34.62
C LEU A 283 -31.47 6.58 -34.02
N HIS A 284 -32.44 5.85 -34.57
CA HIS A 284 -32.75 4.48 -34.15
C HIS A 284 -31.58 3.51 -34.39
N GLU A 285 -30.83 3.66 -35.48
CA GLU A 285 -29.64 2.84 -35.76
C GLU A 285 -28.52 3.09 -34.75
N VAL A 286 -28.27 4.36 -34.41
CA VAL A 286 -27.25 4.75 -33.41
C VAL A 286 -27.56 4.16 -32.03
N VAL A 287 -28.82 4.27 -31.57
CA VAL A 287 -29.24 3.71 -30.27
C VAL A 287 -29.18 2.17 -30.25
N ARG A 288 -29.32 1.52 -31.40
CA ARG A 288 -29.21 0.07 -31.51
C ARG A 288 -27.75 -0.40 -31.36
N LEU A 289 -26.79 0.33 -31.92
CA LEU A 289 -25.37 0.01 -31.83
C LEU A 289 -24.86 0.01 -30.37
N ASP A 290 -25.37 0.91 -29.54
CA ASP A 290 -24.99 1.02 -28.12
C ASP A 290 -25.53 -0.14 -27.24
N ARG A 291 -26.47 -0.94 -27.75
CA ARG A 291 -27.03 -2.13 -27.07
C ARG A 291 -26.40 -3.46 -27.50
N ILE A 292 -25.52 -3.45 -28.51
CA ILE A 292 -24.84 -4.66 -28.96
C ILE A 292 -23.64 -4.89 -28.03
N ASN A 293 -23.84 -5.68 -26.97
CA ASN A 293 -22.77 -6.04 -26.03
C ASN A 293 -21.78 -7.07 -26.61
N GLU A 294 -22.14 -7.77 -27.68
CA GLU A 294 -21.30 -8.74 -28.36
C GLU A 294 -21.42 -8.54 -29.87
N LEU A 295 -20.37 -8.01 -30.49
CA LEU A 295 -20.20 -8.10 -31.93
C LEU A 295 -19.91 -9.57 -32.25
N GLU A 296 -20.87 -10.28 -32.86
CA GLU A 296 -20.60 -11.57 -33.47
C GLU A 296 -19.67 -11.35 -34.66
N LEU A 297 -18.38 -11.57 -34.42
CA LEU A 297 -17.33 -11.48 -35.44
C LEU A 297 -17.14 -12.86 -36.05
N ASP A 298 -17.87 -13.14 -37.13
CA ASP A 298 -17.60 -14.31 -37.95
C ASP A 298 -16.40 -14.04 -38.88
N PRO A 299 -15.43 -14.97 -38.97
CA PRO A 299 -14.36 -14.85 -39.95
C PRO A 299 -14.92 -14.91 -41.37
N ILE A 300 -14.97 -13.76 -42.03
CA ILE A 300 -15.43 -13.63 -43.41
C ILE A 300 -14.22 -13.62 -44.36
N SER A 301 -14.30 -14.44 -45.40
CA SER A 301 -13.33 -14.39 -46.49
C SER A 301 -13.56 -13.17 -47.36
N LEU A 302 -12.63 -12.20 -47.34
CA LEU A 302 -12.71 -10.99 -48.17
C LEU A 302 -12.75 -11.32 -49.67
N SER A 303 -12.11 -12.40 -50.11
CA SER A 303 -12.13 -12.83 -51.51
C SER A 303 -13.52 -13.31 -51.97
N THR A 304 -14.38 -13.69 -51.03
CA THR A 304 -15.76 -14.14 -51.31
C THR A 304 -16.77 -13.02 -51.06
N PHE A 305 -16.57 -12.24 -50.00
CA PHE A 305 -17.48 -11.16 -49.63
C PHE A 305 -17.46 -9.99 -50.62
N VAL A 306 -16.27 -9.55 -51.05
CA VAL A 306 -16.13 -8.36 -51.91
C VAL A 306 -16.87 -8.54 -53.25
N PRO A 307 -16.71 -9.65 -53.99
CA PRO A 307 -17.47 -9.84 -55.23
C PRO A 307 -18.98 -9.88 -55.03
N THR A 308 -19.46 -10.59 -54.00
CA THR A 308 -20.91 -10.71 -53.70
C THR A 308 -21.51 -9.35 -53.33
N PHE A 309 -20.81 -8.56 -52.52
CA PHE A 309 -21.25 -7.22 -52.17
C PHE A 309 -21.29 -6.29 -53.39
N VAL A 310 -20.27 -6.34 -54.25
CA VAL A 310 -20.21 -5.52 -55.48
C VAL A 310 -21.34 -5.88 -56.44
N GLU A 311 -21.67 -7.15 -56.60
CA GLU A 311 -22.84 -7.57 -57.41
C GLU A 311 -24.16 -7.07 -56.83
N GLU A 312 -24.36 -7.21 -55.52
CA GLU A 312 -25.59 -6.76 -54.85
C GLU A 312 -25.73 -5.23 -54.90
N TYR A 313 -24.61 -4.51 -54.78
CA TYR A 313 -24.55 -3.06 -54.89
C TYR A 313 -24.83 -2.59 -56.32
N ARG A 314 -24.22 -3.21 -57.34
CA ARG A 314 -24.50 -2.92 -58.76
C ARG A 314 -25.96 -3.19 -59.13
N TYR A 315 -26.58 -4.22 -58.53
CA TYR A 315 -28.00 -4.49 -58.73
C TYR A 315 -28.91 -3.38 -58.17
N LYS A 316 -28.57 -2.83 -57.00
CA LYS A 316 -29.34 -1.74 -56.37
C LYS A 316 -29.03 -0.35 -56.95
N HIS A 317 -27.84 -0.18 -57.55
CA HIS A 317 -27.32 1.09 -58.09
C HIS A 317 -26.70 0.92 -59.48
N PRO A 318 -27.52 0.61 -60.52
CA PRO A 318 -27.03 0.36 -61.88
C PRO A 318 -26.35 1.58 -62.53
N GLU A 319 -26.56 2.79 -61.99
CA GLU A 319 -25.92 4.03 -62.43
C GLU A 319 -24.45 4.19 -62.00
N VAL A 320 -23.95 3.38 -61.06
CA VAL A 320 -22.58 3.50 -60.54
C VAL A 320 -21.66 2.53 -61.27
N ILE A 321 -20.78 3.07 -62.13
CA ILE A 321 -19.70 2.31 -62.76
C ILE A 321 -18.55 2.21 -61.75
N ILE A 322 -18.43 1.05 -61.11
CA ILE A 322 -17.29 0.70 -60.26
C ILE A 322 -16.33 -0.09 -61.14
N ASP A 323 -15.18 0.50 -61.48
CA ASP A 323 -14.09 -0.13 -62.26
C ASP A 323 -13.27 -1.08 -61.37
#